data_AF-A0A6G3SUU9-F1
#
_entry.id   AF-A0A6G3SUU9-F1
#
_cell.length_a   1.000
_cell.length_b   1.000
_cell.length_c   1.000
_cell.angle_alpha   90.00
_cell.angle_beta   90.00
_cell.angle_gamma   90.00
#
_symmetry.space_group_name_H-M   'P 1'
#
loop_
_entity.id
_entity.type
_entity.pdbx_description
1 polymer ?
#
loop_
_entity_poly.entity_id
_entity_poly.type
_entity_poly.pdbx_seq_one_letter_code
_entity_poly.pdbx_strand_id
1 'polypeptide(L)'
;LREASAALGRGVHRLARRLAPGHPAVTALTQLHPRPLRPVTLGALGAVLGVAEEALVHGVVYDELQTIASAALKLLPGDPLDSVAWIVAAEPDAARTVAEALAVRSPAELPARTPPLTEQWALEHDRRERRLFLA
;
A
#
# COMPACT_ATOMS: atom_id res chain seq x y z
N LEU A 1 -7.57 9.58 1.13
CA LEU A 1 -7.26 8.12 1.16
C LEU A 1 -7.71 7.35 -0.09
N ARG A 2 -9.00 7.28 -0.41
CA ARG A 2 -9.46 6.51 -1.59
C ARG A 2 -8.85 7.03 -2.89
N GLU A 3 -8.81 8.34 -3.06
CA GLU A 3 -8.21 8.99 -4.23
C GLU A 3 -6.70 8.76 -4.31
N ALA A 4 -5.97 8.92 -3.20
CA ALA A 4 -4.56 8.59 -3.11
C ALA A 4 -4.27 7.12 -3.49
N SER A 5 -5.05 6.17 -2.96
CA SER A 5 -4.92 4.75 -3.30
C SER A 5 -5.22 4.47 -4.78
N ALA A 6 -6.22 5.14 -5.36
CA ALA A 6 -6.49 5.07 -6.78
C ALA A 6 -5.33 5.69 -7.61
N ALA A 7 -4.74 6.79 -7.14
CA ALA A 7 -3.62 7.45 -7.81
C ALA A 7 -2.38 6.58 -7.88
N LEU A 8 -2.00 5.96 -6.76
CA LEU A 8 -0.91 5.00 -6.70
C LEU A 8 -1.23 3.76 -7.55
N GLY A 9 -2.46 3.25 -7.47
CA GLY A 9 -2.91 2.10 -8.27
C GLY A 9 -2.83 2.35 -9.79
N ARG A 10 -3.07 3.58 -10.26
CA ARG A 10 -2.84 3.93 -11.67
C ARG A 10 -1.40 3.71 -12.11
N GLY A 11 -0.43 4.04 -11.28
CA GLY A 11 1.00 3.85 -11.57
C GLY A 11 1.33 2.37 -11.72
N VAL A 12 0.93 1.56 -10.74
CA VAL A 12 1.13 0.11 -10.72
C VAL A 12 0.43 -0.57 -11.91
N HIS A 13 -0.82 -0.21 -12.19
CA HIS A 13 -1.56 -0.75 -13.32
C HIS A 13 -0.90 -0.39 -14.67
N ARG A 14 -0.38 0.83 -14.82
CA ARG A 14 0.38 1.22 -16.03
C ARG A 14 1.64 0.36 -16.21
N LEU A 15 2.36 0.08 -15.12
CA LEU A 15 3.51 -0.80 -15.14
C LEU A 15 3.10 -2.22 -15.56
N ALA A 16 2.09 -2.80 -14.91
CA ALA A 16 1.60 -4.14 -15.23
C ALA A 16 1.17 -4.27 -16.71
N ARG A 17 0.45 -3.28 -17.25
CA ARG A 17 0.09 -3.23 -18.68
C ARG A 17 1.30 -3.14 -19.61
N ARG A 18 2.36 -2.44 -19.19
CA ARG A 18 3.59 -2.31 -20.00
C ARG A 18 4.36 -3.62 -20.06
N LEU A 19 4.36 -4.38 -18.97
CA LEU A 19 5.09 -5.64 -18.83
C LEU A 19 4.34 -6.82 -19.46
N ALA A 20 3.03 -6.93 -19.22
CA ALA A 20 2.24 -8.08 -19.64
C ALA A 20 0.79 -7.69 -20.02
N PRO A 21 0.58 -7.00 -21.15
CA PRO A 21 -0.73 -6.46 -21.53
C PRO A 21 -1.82 -7.54 -21.73
N GLY A 22 -1.43 -8.75 -22.14
CA GLY A 22 -2.36 -9.87 -22.38
C GLY A 22 -2.59 -10.76 -21.15
N HIS A 23 -1.96 -10.49 -20.01
CA HIS A 23 -2.10 -11.34 -18.82
C HIS A 23 -3.54 -11.23 -18.26
N PRO A 24 -4.21 -12.34 -17.89
CA PRO A 24 -5.60 -12.31 -17.42
C PRO A 24 -5.86 -11.35 -16.26
N ALA A 25 -4.95 -11.27 -15.29
CA ALA A 25 -5.08 -10.32 -14.18
C ALA A 25 -5.05 -8.86 -14.65
N VAL A 26 -4.27 -8.54 -15.69
CA VAL A 26 -4.12 -7.17 -16.22
C VAL A 26 -5.32 -6.76 -17.07
N THR A 27 -5.83 -7.68 -17.89
CA THR A 27 -7.04 -7.44 -18.68
C THR A 27 -8.25 -7.24 -17.76
N ALA A 28 -8.37 -8.05 -16.70
CA ALA A 28 -9.41 -7.90 -15.68
C ALA A 28 -9.38 -6.50 -15.03
N LEU A 29 -8.21 -5.99 -14.63
CA LEU A 29 -8.08 -4.64 -14.07
C LEU A 29 -8.59 -3.54 -15.01
N THR A 30 -8.45 -3.73 -16.33
CA THR A 30 -8.85 -2.73 -17.33
C THR A 30 -10.36 -2.58 -17.42
N GLN A 31 -11.12 -3.62 -17.01
CA GLN A 31 -12.57 -3.60 -17.00
C GLN A 31 -13.18 -3.07 -15.69
N LEU A 32 -12.35 -2.79 -14.66
CA LEU A 32 -12.84 -2.32 -13.38
C LEU A 32 -13.16 -0.82 -13.41
N HIS A 33 -14.38 -0.50 -12.97
CA HIS A 33 -14.86 0.86 -12.76
C HIS A 33 -15.50 0.99 -11.36
N PRO A 34 -15.07 1.95 -10.52
CA PRO A 34 -13.98 2.93 -10.74
C PRO A 34 -12.59 2.26 -10.84
N ARG A 35 -11.57 3.05 -11.23
CA ARG A 35 -10.20 2.53 -11.43
C ARG A 35 -9.71 1.77 -10.19
N PRO A 36 -8.97 0.67 -10.38
CA PRO A 36 -8.58 -0.20 -9.27
C PRO A 36 -7.65 0.51 -8.28
N LEU A 37 -7.85 0.22 -7.00
CA LEU A 37 -7.03 0.73 -5.90
C LEU A 37 -5.68 0.02 -5.87
N ARG A 38 -4.67 0.67 -5.27
CA ARG A 38 -3.29 0.16 -5.21
C ARG A 38 -3.19 -1.31 -4.78
N PRO A 39 -3.84 -1.78 -3.70
CA PRO A 39 -3.70 -3.18 -3.27
C PRO A 39 -4.12 -4.18 -4.36
N VAL A 40 -5.23 -3.91 -5.06
CA VAL A 40 -5.73 -4.76 -6.16
C VAL A 40 -4.75 -4.77 -7.33
N THR A 41 -4.20 -3.61 -7.67
CA THR A 41 -3.22 -3.52 -8.77
C THR A 41 -1.87 -4.18 -8.43
N LEU A 42 -1.45 -4.15 -7.17
CA LEU A 42 -0.24 -4.84 -6.70
C LEU A 42 -0.41 -6.36 -6.76
N GLY A 43 -1.57 -6.89 -6.37
CA GLY A 43 -1.88 -8.32 -6.55
C GLY A 43 -1.77 -8.78 -8.00
N ALA A 44 -2.33 -8.00 -8.93
CA ALA A 44 -2.20 -8.30 -10.36
C ALA A 44 -0.75 -8.20 -10.86
N LEU A 45 0.03 -7.23 -10.38
CA LEU A 45 1.46 -7.13 -10.71
C LEU A 45 2.24 -8.31 -10.13
N GLY A 46 1.95 -8.74 -8.91
CA GLY A 46 2.54 -9.94 -8.30
C GLY A 46 2.29 -11.18 -9.15
N ALA A 47 1.06 -11.37 -9.64
CA ALA A 47 0.73 -12.46 -10.56
C ALA A 47 1.51 -12.37 -11.89
N VAL A 48 1.63 -11.17 -12.47
CA VAL A 48 2.43 -10.92 -13.69
C VAL A 48 3.91 -11.29 -13.49
N LEU A 49 4.45 -11.01 -12.30
CA LEU A 49 5.85 -11.26 -11.97
C LEU A 49 6.11 -12.67 -11.40
N GLY A 50 5.06 -13.48 -11.18
CA GLY A 50 5.18 -14.81 -10.57
C GLY A 50 5.64 -14.76 -9.10
N VAL A 51 5.32 -13.68 -8.38
CA VAL A 51 5.69 -13.51 -6.97
C VAL A 51 4.72 -14.28 -6.08
N ALA A 52 5.24 -15.09 -5.17
CA ALA A 52 4.43 -15.80 -4.18
C ALA A 52 3.71 -14.82 -3.23
N GLU A 53 2.53 -15.22 -2.73
CA GLU A 53 1.68 -14.38 -1.87
C GLU A 53 2.43 -13.87 -0.63
N GLU A 54 3.16 -14.75 0.05
CA GLU A 54 3.97 -14.39 1.23
C GLU A 54 5.03 -13.33 0.92
N ALA A 55 5.80 -13.51 -0.16
CA ALA A 55 6.80 -12.55 -0.59
C ALA A 55 6.18 -11.20 -0.98
N LEU A 56 5.02 -11.22 -1.64
CA LEU A 56 4.29 -9.99 -2.00
C LEU A 56 3.84 -9.24 -0.75
N VAL A 57 3.25 -9.94 0.22
CA VAL A 57 2.74 -9.33 1.46
C VAL A 57 3.88 -8.74 2.28
N HIS A 58 5.00 -9.46 2.44
CA HIS A 58 6.21 -8.92 3.09
C HIS A 58 6.72 -7.65 2.40
N GLY A 59 6.80 -7.68 1.06
CA GLY A 59 7.22 -6.52 0.28
C GLY A 59 6.31 -5.31 0.49
N VAL A 60 4.99 -5.52 0.50
CA VAL A 60 4.01 -4.45 0.73
C VAL A 60 4.11 -3.89 2.15
N VAL A 61 4.15 -4.74 3.17
CA VAL A 61 4.25 -4.31 4.57
C VAL A 61 5.53 -3.49 4.79
N TYR A 62 6.66 -3.95 4.26
CA TYR A 62 7.91 -3.23 4.35
C TYR A 62 7.88 -1.88 3.60
N ASP A 63 7.27 -1.83 2.41
CA ASP A 63 7.12 -0.61 1.62
C ASP A 63 6.24 0.44 2.33
N GLU A 64 5.19 0.02 3.05
CA GLU A 64 4.39 0.92 3.89
C GLU A 64 5.20 1.49 5.07
N LEU A 65 5.95 0.64 5.79
CA LEU A 65 6.81 1.07 6.89
C LEU A 65 7.87 2.08 6.42
N GLN A 66 8.53 1.79 5.27
CA GLN A 66 9.50 2.69 4.64
C GLN A 66 8.86 4.01 4.19
N THR A 67 7.65 3.97 3.66
CA THR A 67 6.90 5.18 3.25
C THR A 67 6.67 6.10 4.45
N ILE A 68 6.25 5.54 5.59
CA ILE A 68 6.01 6.29 6.83
C ILE A 68 7.33 6.83 7.41
N ALA A 69 8.37 6.00 7.49
CA ALA A 69 9.70 6.41 7.96
C ALA A 69 10.29 7.54 7.12
N SER A 70 10.23 7.43 5.78
CA SER A 70 10.69 8.47 4.86
C SER A 70 9.89 9.77 5.00
N ALA A 71 8.59 9.69 5.26
CA ALA A 71 7.77 10.87 5.50
C ALA A 71 8.15 11.55 6.82
N ALA A 72 8.38 10.77 7.88
CA ALA A 72 8.81 11.28 9.18
C ALA A 72 10.14 12.06 9.07
N LEU A 73 11.14 11.54 8.35
CA LEU A 73 12.43 12.21 8.15
C LEU A 73 12.32 13.55 7.39
N LYS A 74 11.26 13.75 6.61
CA LYS A 74 11.00 15.01 5.90
C LYS A 74 10.25 16.04 6.77
N LEU A 75 9.60 15.58 7.83
CA LEU A 75 8.70 16.39 8.66
C LEU A 75 9.28 16.70 10.04
N LEU A 76 10.04 15.76 10.60
CA LEU A 76 10.54 15.79 11.96
C LEU A 76 12.06 15.97 11.93
N PRO A 77 12.61 16.90 12.74
CA PRO A 77 14.03 16.88 13.02
C PRO A 77 14.37 15.63 13.84
N GLY A 78 15.48 14.96 13.54
CA GLY A 78 15.91 13.77 14.25
C GLY A 78 17.12 13.09 13.61
N ASP A 79 17.64 12.04 14.26
CA ASP A 79 18.68 11.20 13.69
C ASP A 79 18.04 10.27 12.64
N PRO A 80 18.53 10.24 11.38
CA PRO A 80 18.03 9.30 10.38
C PRO A 80 18.07 7.83 10.82
N LEU A 81 18.99 7.45 11.70
CA LEU A 81 19.11 6.09 12.22
C LEU A 81 17.93 5.69 13.11
N ASP A 82 17.25 6.64 13.75
CA ASP A 82 16.06 6.37 14.56
C ASP A 82 14.95 5.76 13.68
N SER A 83 14.82 6.23 12.44
CA SER A 83 13.84 5.69 11.50
C SER A 83 14.10 4.23 11.14
N VAL A 84 15.36 3.81 11.11
CA VAL A 84 15.75 2.40 10.92
C VAL A 84 15.38 1.58 12.16
N ALA A 85 15.66 2.11 13.35
CA ALA A 85 15.29 1.46 14.61
C ALA A 85 13.77 1.28 14.74
N TRP A 86 12.95 2.24 14.30
CA TRP A 86 11.49 2.11 14.29
C TRP A 86 11.00 0.98 13.41
N ILE A 87 11.58 0.81 12.21
CA ILE A 87 11.22 -0.27 11.30
C ILE A 87 11.57 -1.63 11.90
N VAL A 88 12.74 -1.76 12.51
CA VAL A 88 13.15 -2.99 13.22
C VAL A 88 12.22 -3.27 14.40
N ALA A 89 11.88 -2.25 15.19
CA ALA A 89 10.99 -2.38 16.33
C ALA A 89 9.55 -2.79 15.93
N ALA A 90 9.11 -2.45 14.71
CA ALA A 90 7.80 -2.82 14.18
C ALA A 90 7.73 -4.27 13.67
N GLU A 91 8.83 -5.04 13.71
CA GLU A 91 8.90 -6.41 13.19
C GLU A 91 7.79 -7.33 13.73
N PRO A 92 7.47 -7.35 15.04
CA PRO A 92 6.41 -8.23 15.55
C PRO A 92 5.02 -7.88 14.99
N ASP A 93 4.75 -6.59 14.80
CA ASP A 93 3.48 -6.12 14.23
C ASP A 93 3.40 -6.37 12.73
N ALA A 94 4.54 -6.22 12.03
CA ALA A 94 4.66 -6.57 10.62
C ALA A 94 4.42 -8.07 10.40
N ALA A 95 5.04 -8.94 11.21
CA ALA A 95 4.86 -10.39 11.15
C ALA A 95 3.41 -10.79 11.40
N ARG A 96 2.74 -10.18 12.39
CA ARG A 96 1.30 -10.40 12.62
C ARG A 96 0.45 -9.97 11.43
N THR A 97 0.75 -8.82 10.84
CA THR A 97 0.03 -8.31 9.66
C THR A 97 0.19 -9.24 8.46
N VAL A 98 1.38 -9.79 8.25
CA VAL A 98 1.63 -10.78 7.19
C VAL A 98 0.79 -12.03 7.41
N ALA A 99 0.82 -12.58 8.63
CA ALA A 99 0.05 -13.78 8.98
C ALA A 99 -1.47 -13.55 8.81
N GLU A 100 -1.99 -12.41 9.28
CA GLU A 100 -3.40 -12.04 9.10
C GLU A 100 -3.78 -11.94 7.61
N ALA A 101 -2.93 -11.33 6.78
CA ALA A 101 -3.19 -11.18 5.35
C ALA A 101 -3.19 -12.53 4.60
N LEU A 102 -2.26 -13.43 4.93
CA LEU A 102 -2.17 -14.77 4.32
C LEU A 102 -3.32 -15.69 4.71
N ALA A 103 -3.95 -15.45 5.86
CA ALA A 103 -5.11 -16.20 6.30
C ALA A 103 -6.40 -15.86 5.52
N VAL A 104 -6.45 -14.73 4.80
CA VAL A 104 -7.63 -14.30 4.05
C VAL A 104 -7.82 -15.16 2.80
N ARG A 105 -8.96 -15.85 2.71
CA ARG A 105 -9.36 -16.69 1.57
C ARG A 105 -10.51 -16.09 0.78
N SER A 106 -11.28 -15.18 1.37
CA SER A 106 -12.40 -14.52 0.72
C SER A 106 -12.49 -13.02 1.08
N PRO A 107 -13.12 -12.18 0.23
CA PRO A 107 -13.32 -10.76 0.54
C PRO A 107 -14.07 -10.51 1.86
N ALA A 108 -14.92 -11.44 2.30
CA ALA A 108 -15.65 -11.34 3.56
C ALA A 108 -14.76 -11.51 4.80
N GLU A 109 -13.58 -12.12 4.63
CA GLU A 109 -12.59 -12.31 5.69
C GLU A 109 -11.58 -11.16 5.77
N LEU A 110 -11.62 -10.22 4.83
CA LEU A 110 -10.76 -9.04 4.90
C LEU A 110 -10.99 -8.35 6.24
N PRO A 111 -9.92 -8.03 7.00
CA PRO A 111 -10.05 -7.31 8.25
C PRO A 111 -10.53 -5.90 7.93
N ALA A 112 -11.84 -5.70 7.87
CA ALA A 112 -12.50 -4.41 7.63
C ALA A 112 -12.42 -3.53 8.90
N ARG A 113 -11.21 -3.41 9.45
CA ARG A 113 -10.88 -2.57 10.58
C ARG A 113 -10.72 -1.16 10.00
N THR A 114 -11.79 -0.39 9.97
CA THR A 114 -11.67 1.05 9.68
C THR A 114 -10.59 1.64 10.60
N PRO A 115 -9.65 2.45 10.09
CA PRO A 115 -8.69 3.17 10.92
C PRO A 115 -9.21 4.59 11.19
N PRO A 116 -10.10 4.80 12.19
CA PRO A 116 -10.86 6.05 12.32
C PRO A 116 -9.95 7.28 12.45
N LEU A 117 -8.85 7.17 13.18
CA LEU A 117 -7.89 8.28 13.32
C LEU A 117 -7.19 8.59 11.99
N THR A 118 -6.78 7.58 11.23
CA THR A 118 -6.16 7.77 9.91
C THR A 118 -7.15 8.36 8.90
N GLU A 119 -8.41 7.93 8.94
CA GLU A 119 -9.45 8.51 8.09
C GLU A 119 -9.69 9.98 8.43
N GLN A 120 -9.78 10.32 9.73
CA GLN A 120 -9.92 11.71 10.17
C GLN A 120 -8.71 12.56 9.75
N TRP A 121 -7.49 12.10 10.02
CA TRP A 121 -6.27 12.84 9.66
C TRP A 121 -6.13 13.05 8.17
N ALA A 122 -6.59 12.12 7.34
CA ALA A 122 -6.59 12.32 5.89
C ALA A 122 -7.56 13.43 5.45
N LEU A 123 -8.74 13.52 6.07
CA LEU A 123 -9.70 14.61 5.81
C LEU A 123 -9.16 15.95 6.31
N GLU A 124 -8.46 15.97 7.44
CA GLU A 124 -7.79 17.16 7.94
C GLU A 124 -6.63 17.57 7.03
N HIS A 125 -5.81 16.62 6.58
CA HIS A 125 -4.68 16.86 5.68
C HIS A 125 -5.13 17.47 4.35
N ASP A 126 -6.30 17.08 3.85
CA ASP A 126 -6.85 17.67 2.63
C ASP A 126 -7.07 19.19 2.74
N ARG A 127 -7.39 19.66 3.96
CA ARG A 127 -7.69 21.07 4.25
C ARG A 127 -6.48 21.88 4.75
N ARG A 128 -5.31 21.27 4.92
CA ARG A 128 -4.10 21.96 5.40
C ARG A 128 -3.44 22.75 4.27
N GLU A 129 -2.94 23.94 4.59
CA GLU A 129 -2.07 24.72 3.72
C GLU A 129 -0.59 24.32 3.88
N ARG A 130 0.25 24.65 2.88
CA ARG A 130 1.71 24.41 2.90
C ARG A 130 2.11 22.95 3.16
N ARG A 131 1.41 22.04 2.50
CA ARG A 131 1.66 20.59 2.60
C ARG A 131 2.91 20.22 1.80
N LEU A 132 3.75 19.37 2.38
CA LEU A 132 4.86 18.72 1.65
C LEU A 132 4.39 17.49 0.86
N PHE A 133 3.25 16.91 1.24
CA PHE A 133 2.67 15.72 0.60
C PHE A 133 1.29 16.04 0.00
N LEU A 134 0.93 15.29 -1.04
CA LEU A 134 -0.39 15.34 -1.64
C LEU A 134 -1.39 14.55 -0.78
N ALA A 135 -2.65 15.00 -0.74
CA ALA A 135 -3.75 14.29 -0.08
C ALA A 135 -4.33 13.14 -0.95
#